data_AF-A0A9E3DFA9-F1
#
_entry.id   AF-A0A9E3DFA9-F1
#
_cell.length_a   1.000
_cell.length_b   1.000
_cell.length_c   1.000
_cell.angle_alpha   90.00
_cell.angle_beta   90.00
_cell.angle_gamma   90.00
#
_symmetry.space_group_name_H-M   'P 1'
#
loop_
_entity.id
_entity.type
_entity.pdbx_description
1 polymer ?
#
loop_
_entity_poly.entity_id
_entity_poly.type
_entity_poly.pdbx_seq_one_letter_code
_entity_poly.pdbx_strand_id
1 'polypeptide(L)'
;MDTRWTRLRHQWHQRLQPGEQTAVLAWASFTLTFGGLRALTHWIRAGHGPSGGGVSLGGRHFHHYNIGIGMLATVAGVGLRGTEEQRRHPAAAVAYGAANAMIVDELALLLDLKDVYWAHDGRESVDVAVGLIATGATVLAGMPFWSHAHRALTHRS
;
A
#
# COMPACT_ATOMS: atom_id res chain seq x y z
N MET A 1 16.78 -29.11 -8.70
CA MET A 1 17.33 -28.62 -7.41
C MET A 1 16.29 -27.69 -6.80
N ASP A 2 15.69 -28.08 -5.67
CA ASP A 2 14.72 -27.23 -4.98
C ASP A 2 15.41 -26.12 -4.19
N THR A 3 15.19 -24.88 -4.60
CA THR A 3 15.64 -23.70 -3.88
C THR A 3 14.66 -23.35 -2.76
N ARG A 4 15.13 -22.66 -1.71
CA ARG A 4 14.25 -22.13 -0.64
C ARG A 4 13.11 -21.28 -1.22
N TRP A 5 13.39 -20.55 -2.30
CA TRP A 5 12.44 -19.73 -3.05
C TRP A 5 11.35 -20.54 -3.77
N THR A 6 11.71 -21.66 -4.42
CA THR A 6 10.68 -22.51 -5.07
C THR A 6 9.73 -23.13 -4.04
N ARG A 7 10.24 -23.55 -2.88
CA ARG A 7 9.38 -24.08 -1.80
C ARG A 7 8.44 -23.02 -1.21
N LEU A 8 8.93 -21.81 -0.97
CA LEU A 8 8.10 -20.69 -0.50
C LEU A 8 7.01 -20.34 -1.52
N ARG A 9 7.38 -20.21 -2.79
CA ARG A 9 6.42 -19.92 -3.87
C ARG A 9 5.37 -21.03 -4.01
N HIS A 10 5.77 -22.28 -3.83
CA HIS A 10 4.85 -23.41 -3.85
C HIS A 10 3.84 -23.35 -2.70
N GLN A 11 4.29 -23.11 -1.47
CA GLN A 11 3.39 -22.96 -0.31
C GLN A 11 2.47 -21.74 -0.46
N TRP A 12 2.97 -20.63 -1.01
CA TRP A 12 2.17 -19.44 -1.31
C TRP A 12 0.98 -19.76 -2.22
N HIS A 13 1.23 -20.42 -3.35
CA HIS A 13 0.17 -20.76 -4.30
C HIS A 13 -0.76 -21.87 -3.79
N GLN A 14 -0.30 -22.75 -2.91
CA GLN A 14 -1.12 -23.83 -2.36
C GLN A 14 -2.04 -23.38 -1.23
N ARG A 15 -1.57 -22.47 -0.37
CA ARG A 15 -2.29 -22.12 0.88
C ARG A 15 -3.20 -20.91 0.76
N LEU A 16 -2.95 -20.04 -0.21
CA LEU A 16 -3.72 -18.80 -0.38
C LEU A 16 -4.54 -18.84 -1.67
N GLN A 17 -5.81 -18.47 -1.55
CA GLN A 17 -6.67 -18.21 -2.70
C GLN A 17 -6.15 -16.99 -3.48
N PRO A 18 -6.46 -16.85 -4.79
CA PRO A 18 -5.99 -15.73 -5.59
C PRO A 18 -6.29 -14.36 -4.97
N GLY A 19 -7.49 -14.16 -4.41
CA GLY A 19 -7.85 -12.91 -3.73
C GLY A 19 -7.04 -12.63 -2.46
N GLU A 20 -6.71 -13.68 -1.69
CA GLU A 20 -5.86 -13.56 -0.49
C GLU A 20 -4.42 -13.20 -0.86
N GLN A 21 -3.89 -13.78 -1.95
CA GLN A 21 -2.57 -13.42 -2.48
C GLN A 21 -2.52 -11.94 -2.89
N THR A 22 -3.55 -11.46 -3.61
CA THR A 22 -3.70 -10.06 -3.99
C THR A 22 -3.75 -9.15 -2.76
N ALA A 23 -4.51 -9.52 -1.72
CA ALA A 23 -4.63 -8.74 -0.50
C ALA A 23 -3.30 -8.64 0.26
N VAL A 24 -2.56 -9.76 0.40
CA VAL A 24 -1.24 -9.76 1.04
C VAL A 24 -0.25 -8.90 0.25
N LEU A 25 -0.24 -9.00 -1.09
CA LEU A 25 0.64 -8.20 -1.94
C LEU A 25 0.34 -6.69 -1.82
N ALA A 26 -0.93 -6.31 -1.83
CA ALA A 26 -1.34 -4.92 -1.67
C ALA A 26 -0.94 -4.37 -0.29
N TRP A 27 -1.22 -5.11 0.78
CA TRP A 27 -0.85 -4.71 2.15
C TRP A 27 0.67 -4.63 2.35
N ALA A 28 1.41 -5.61 1.84
CA ALA A 28 2.87 -5.61 1.92
C ALA A 28 3.46 -4.43 1.14
N SER A 29 2.96 -4.18 -0.08
CA SER A 29 3.38 -3.03 -0.88
C SER A 29 3.07 -1.71 -0.17
N PHE A 30 1.88 -1.55 0.41
CA PHE A 30 1.53 -0.37 1.19
C PHE A 30 2.52 -0.15 2.33
N THR A 31 2.73 -1.18 3.15
CA THR A 31 3.58 -1.12 4.35
C THR A 31 5.02 -0.76 4.00
N LEU A 32 5.58 -1.42 2.98
CA LEU A 32 6.96 -1.19 2.53
C LEU A 32 7.12 0.18 1.89
N THR A 33 6.17 0.62 1.06
CA THR A 33 6.22 1.95 0.44
C THR A 33 6.10 3.05 1.49
N PHE A 34 5.15 2.96 2.42
CA PHE A 34 4.98 3.94 3.49
C PHE A 34 6.22 4.03 4.37
N GLY A 35 6.71 2.87 4.86
CA GLY A 35 7.93 2.81 5.66
C GLY A 35 9.16 3.35 4.90
N GLY A 36 9.26 3.06 3.60
CA GLY A 36 10.31 3.57 2.73
C GLY A 36 10.28 5.09 2.56
N LEU A 37 9.10 5.67 2.32
CA LEU A 37 8.92 7.12 2.19
C LEU A 37 9.29 7.86 3.49
N ARG A 38 8.87 7.31 4.64
CA ARG A 38 9.24 7.84 5.96
C ARG A 38 10.74 7.76 6.20
N ALA A 39 11.34 6.59 5.96
CA ALA A 39 12.79 6.41 6.11
C ALA A 39 13.57 7.38 5.22
N LEU A 40 13.15 7.53 3.95
CA LEU A 40 13.74 8.49 3.02
C LEU A 40 13.61 9.93 3.52
N THR A 41 12.43 10.31 4.02
CA THR A 41 12.18 11.65 4.57
C THR A 41 13.09 11.95 5.76
N HIS A 42 13.23 11.00 6.69
CA HIS A 42 14.14 11.13 7.83
C HIS A 42 15.61 11.20 7.39
N TRP A 43 16.01 10.40 6.40
CA TRP A 43 17.37 10.41 5.85
C TRP A 43 17.73 11.74 5.17
N ILE A 44 16.81 12.30 4.39
CA ILE A 44 16.96 13.64 3.78
C ILE A 44 17.04 14.72 4.86
N ARG A 45 16.15 14.68 5.87
CA ARG A 45 16.18 15.62 7.02
C ARG A 45 17.46 15.52 7.84
N ALA A 46 18.11 14.36 7.86
CA ALA A 46 19.43 14.16 8.47
C ALA A 46 20.59 14.71 7.62
N GLY A 47 20.32 15.39 6.50
CA GLY A 47 21.32 16.08 5.69
C GLY A 47 21.96 15.25 4.58
N HIS A 48 21.48 14.02 4.34
CA HIS A 48 22.11 13.11 3.39
C HIS A 48 21.58 13.21 1.95
N GLY A 49 20.63 14.13 1.67
CA GLY A 49 19.97 14.28 0.37
C GLY A 49 20.09 15.67 -0.26
N PRO A 50 19.53 15.86 -1.47
CA PRO A 50 19.51 17.17 -2.14
C PRO A 50 18.83 18.23 -1.26
N SER A 51 19.43 19.41 -1.15
CA SER A 51 18.98 20.50 -0.28
C SER A 51 17.54 20.96 -0.53
N GLY A 52 16.97 20.67 -1.70
CA GLY A 52 15.60 21.00 -2.09
C GLY A 52 14.51 20.01 -1.64
N GLY A 53 14.86 18.86 -1.05
CA GLY A 53 13.88 17.98 -0.38
C GLY A 53 12.76 17.39 -1.26
N GLY A 54 12.98 17.16 -2.55
CA GLY A 54 12.00 16.49 -3.42
C GLY A 54 12.03 16.93 -4.87
N VAL A 55 10.91 16.72 -5.58
CA VAL A 55 10.71 17.11 -6.98
C VAL A 55 9.95 18.43 -7.01
N SER A 56 10.44 19.40 -7.79
CA SER A 56 9.74 20.67 -8.03
C SER A 56 9.40 20.81 -9.51
N LEU A 57 8.15 21.20 -9.80
CA LEU A 57 7.64 21.42 -11.16
C LEU A 57 7.07 22.83 -11.24
N GLY A 58 7.62 23.67 -12.13
CA GLY A 58 7.16 25.06 -12.33
C GLY A 58 7.28 25.96 -11.08
N GLY A 59 8.26 25.69 -10.21
CA GLY A 59 8.48 26.44 -8.97
C GLY A 59 7.58 26.03 -7.79
N ARG A 60 6.76 24.98 -7.93
CA ARG A 60 5.97 24.39 -6.84
C ARG A 60 6.49 23.00 -6.50
N HIS A 61 6.48 22.67 -5.20
CA HIS A 61 6.84 21.34 -4.74
C HIS A 61 5.78 20.34 -5.19
N PHE A 62 6.21 19.27 -5.83
CA PHE A 62 5.33 18.23 -6.33
C PHE A 62 5.24 17.11 -5.29
N HIS A 63 4.14 17.12 -4.54
CA HIS A 63 3.88 16.08 -3.55
C HIS A 63 3.65 14.74 -4.22
N HIS A 64 4.24 13.70 -3.63
CA HIS A 64 4.21 12.35 -4.18
C HIS A 64 2.81 11.70 -4.07
N TYR A 65 1.88 12.23 -3.27
CA TYR A 65 0.48 11.79 -3.29
C TYR A 65 -0.17 11.95 -4.68
N ASN A 66 0.28 12.91 -5.50
CA ASN A 66 -0.21 13.08 -6.88
C ASN A 66 0.17 11.88 -7.76
N ILE A 67 1.35 11.31 -7.55
CA ILE A 67 1.78 10.06 -8.21
C ILE A 67 0.86 8.92 -7.75
N GLY A 68 0.56 8.86 -6.45
CA GLY A 68 -0.40 7.91 -5.88
C GLY A 68 -1.78 8.01 -6.54
N ILE A 69 -2.33 9.22 -6.68
CA ILE A 69 -3.63 9.43 -7.36
C ILE A 69 -3.56 8.93 -8.82
N GLY A 70 -2.51 9.27 -9.57
CA GLY A 70 -2.33 8.81 -10.94
C GLY A 70 -2.22 7.28 -11.06
N MET A 71 -1.49 6.65 -10.13
CA MET A 71 -1.39 5.19 -10.04
C MET A 71 -2.74 4.55 -9.73
N LEU A 72 -3.50 5.08 -8.75
CA LEU A 72 -4.86 4.60 -8.46
C LEU A 72 -5.79 4.76 -9.66
N ALA A 73 -5.73 5.88 -10.37
CA ALA A 73 -6.52 6.11 -11.58
C ALA A 73 -6.17 5.08 -12.67
N THR A 74 -4.89 4.71 -12.80
CA THR A 74 -4.44 3.68 -13.74
C THR A 74 -4.95 2.29 -13.32
N VAL A 75 -4.83 1.93 -12.04
CA VAL A 75 -5.37 0.66 -11.52
C VAL A 75 -6.89 0.60 -11.73
N ALA A 76 -7.62 1.68 -11.46
CA ALA A 76 -9.05 1.77 -11.72
C ALA A 76 -9.37 1.63 -13.22
N GLY A 77 -8.59 2.29 -14.10
CA GLY A 77 -8.73 2.15 -15.55
C GLY A 77 -8.53 0.71 -16.03
N VAL A 78 -7.52 0.00 -15.51
CA VAL A 78 -7.31 -1.43 -15.76
C VAL A 78 -8.47 -2.26 -15.22
N GLY A 79 -9.02 -1.91 -14.05
CA GLY A 79 -10.22 -2.56 -13.51
C GLY A 79 -11.43 -2.42 -14.43
N LEU A 80 -11.65 -1.24 -14.98
CA LEU A 80 -12.81 -0.92 -15.82
C LEU A 80 -12.73 -1.49 -17.23
N ARG A 81 -11.54 -1.52 -17.85
CA ARG A 81 -11.38 -1.89 -19.27
C ARG A 81 -10.28 -2.90 -19.59
N GLY A 82 -9.50 -3.33 -18.61
CA GLY A 82 -8.45 -4.32 -18.83
C GLY A 82 -9.00 -5.70 -19.20
N THR A 83 -8.13 -6.58 -19.66
CA THR A 83 -8.45 -8.01 -19.78
C THR A 83 -8.49 -8.68 -18.39
N GLU A 84 -9.06 -9.88 -18.29
CA GLU A 84 -9.00 -10.66 -17.03
C GLU A 84 -7.56 -10.88 -16.56
N GLU A 85 -6.63 -11.14 -17.49
CA GLU A 85 -5.21 -11.29 -17.19
C GLU A 85 -4.62 -10.01 -16.60
N GLN A 86 -4.89 -8.85 -17.21
CA GLN A 86 -4.42 -7.56 -16.72
C GLN A 86 -5.01 -7.22 -15.35
N ARG A 87 -6.31 -7.46 -15.14
CA ARG A 87 -6.98 -7.24 -13.85
C ARG A 87 -6.39 -8.08 -12.73
N ARG A 88 -6.03 -9.33 -13.02
CA ARG A 88 -5.50 -10.29 -12.03
C ARG A 88 -3.99 -10.24 -11.89
N HIS A 89 -3.31 -9.40 -12.69
CA HIS A 89 -1.86 -9.32 -12.66
C HIS A 89 -1.37 -8.80 -11.30
N PRO A 90 -0.37 -9.43 -10.65
CA PRO A 90 0.14 -9.02 -9.34
C PRO A 90 0.56 -7.55 -9.26
N ALA A 91 1.00 -6.97 -10.37
CA ALA A 91 1.36 -5.56 -10.46
C ALA A 91 0.20 -4.62 -10.12
N ALA A 92 -1.06 -5.00 -10.36
CA ALA A 92 -2.21 -4.18 -9.97
C ALA A 92 -2.32 -4.07 -8.44
N ALA A 93 -2.09 -5.17 -7.71
CA ALA A 93 -2.09 -5.18 -6.25
C ALA A 93 -0.94 -4.34 -5.67
N VAL A 94 0.26 -4.51 -6.22
CA VAL A 94 1.44 -3.73 -5.83
C VAL A 94 1.24 -2.25 -6.10
N ALA A 95 0.80 -1.89 -7.31
CA ALA A 95 0.50 -0.51 -7.67
C ALA A 95 -0.57 0.09 -6.76
N TYR A 96 -1.65 -0.64 -6.48
CA TYR A 96 -2.69 -0.21 -5.55
C TYR A 96 -2.14 0.07 -4.15
N GLY A 97 -1.36 -0.85 -3.58
CA GLY A 97 -0.77 -0.70 -2.25
C GLY A 97 0.19 0.49 -2.17
N ALA A 98 1.13 0.59 -3.11
CA ALA A 98 2.09 1.69 -3.18
C ALA A 98 1.39 3.05 -3.36
N ALA A 99 0.36 3.11 -4.20
CA ALA A 99 -0.39 4.32 -4.46
C ALA A 99 -1.13 4.83 -3.22
N ASN A 100 -1.80 3.93 -2.49
CA ASN A 100 -2.43 4.28 -1.21
C ASN A 100 -1.40 4.74 -0.18
N ALA A 101 -0.22 4.11 -0.12
CA ALA A 101 0.83 4.52 0.81
C ALA A 101 1.31 5.95 0.54
N MET A 102 1.51 6.32 -0.73
CA MET A 102 1.87 7.69 -1.12
C MET A 102 0.80 8.73 -0.75
N ILE A 103 -0.48 8.35 -0.83
CA ILE A 103 -1.58 9.24 -0.46
C ILE A 103 -1.67 9.38 1.05
N VAL A 104 -1.60 8.26 1.79
CA VAL A 104 -1.69 8.25 3.25
C VAL A 104 -0.48 8.96 3.88
N ASP A 105 0.70 8.90 3.26
CA ASP A 105 1.88 9.59 3.77
C ASP A 105 1.66 11.11 3.93
N GLU A 106 0.96 11.71 2.99
CA GLU A 106 0.63 13.13 2.96
C GLU A 106 -0.82 13.40 3.42
N LEU A 107 -1.47 12.45 4.09
CA LEU A 107 -2.89 12.56 4.47
C LEU A 107 -3.19 13.80 5.32
N ALA A 108 -2.31 14.13 6.27
CA ALA A 108 -2.45 15.35 7.07
C ALA A 108 -2.54 16.61 6.18
N LEU A 109 -1.74 16.70 5.12
CA LEU A 109 -1.82 17.81 4.15
C LEU A 109 -3.09 17.79 3.31
N LEU A 110 -3.67 16.60 3.06
CA LEU A 110 -4.92 16.45 2.31
C LEU A 110 -6.16 16.78 3.15
N LEU A 111 -6.08 16.63 4.48
CA LEU A 111 -7.18 16.97 5.39
C LEU A 111 -7.15 18.45 5.76
N ASP A 112 -5.96 19.01 5.96
CA ASP A 112 -5.79 20.41 6.36
C ASP A 112 -5.23 21.28 5.21
N LEU A 113 -6.04 21.43 4.15
CA LEU A 113 -5.70 22.23 2.97
C LEU A 113 -5.52 23.74 3.25
N LYS A 114 -5.73 24.22 4.49
CA LYS A 114 -5.75 25.67 4.83
C LYS A 114 -4.72 26.15 5.85
N ASP A 115 -4.30 25.38 6.86
CA ASP A 115 -3.39 25.91 7.90
C ASP A 115 -1.92 25.57 7.64
N VAL A 116 -1.35 26.27 6.65
CA VAL A 116 0.07 26.22 6.22
C VAL A 116 1.05 26.81 7.26
N TYR A 117 0.81 26.70 8.57
CA TYR A 117 1.77 27.23 9.57
C TYR A 117 1.92 26.44 10.87
N TRP A 118 1.07 25.45 11.16
CA TRP A 118 1.31 24.58 12.31
C TRP A 118 2.18 23.40 11.90
N ALA A 119 3.47 23.68 11.89
CA ALA A 119 4.56 22.76 11.61
C ALA A 119 4.60 21.57 12.59
N HIS A 120 3.75 20.55 12.47
CA HIS A 120 4.07 19.23 13.03
C HIS A 120 3.20 17.99 12.65
N ASP A 121 2.29 18.03 11.67
CA ASP A 121 1.26 16.97 11.57
C ASP A 121 1.63 15.70 10.78
N GLY A 122 2.93 15.41 10.66
CA GLY A 122 3.38 14.10 10.23
C GLY A 122 2.91 12.93 11.13
N ARG A 123 2.41 13.23 12.35
CA ARG A 123 1.88 12.22 13.29
C ARG A 123 0.52 11.65 12.85
N GLU A 124 -0.39 12.48 12.34
CA GLU A 124 -1.72 11.99 11.94
C GLU A 124 -1.62 10.96 10.80
N SER A 125 -0.84 11.28 9.75
CA SER A 125 -0.53 10.32 8.68
C SER A 125 0.08 9.01 9.21
N VAL A 126 0.93 9.09 10.25
CA VAL A 126 1.54 7.90 10.88
C VAL A 126 0.51 7.10 11.66
N ASP A 127 -0.34 7.74 12.44
CA ASP A 127 -1.38 7.07 13.22
C ASP A 127 -2.35 6.32 12.31
N VAL A 128 -2.78 6.97 11.22
CA VAL A 128 -3.62 6.33 10.20
C VAL A 128 -2.89 5.17 9.52
N ALA A 129 -1.64 5.37 9.10
CA ALA A 129 -0.88 4.31 8.46
C ALA A 129 -0.65 3.10 9.38
N VAL A 130 -0.28 3.33 10.64
CA VAL A 130 -0.10 2.28 11.65
C VAL A 130 -1.42 1.55 11.90
N GLY A 131 -2.54 2.27 12.00
CA GLY A 131 -3.87 1.68 12.10
C GLY A 131 -4.22 0.79 10.90
N LEU A 132 -3.93 1.25 9.68
CA LEU A 132 -4.13 0.47 8.45
C LEU A 132 -3.22 -0.77 8.39
N ILE A 133 -1.95 -0.62 8.77
CA ILE A 133 -0.99 -1.74 8.83
C ILE A 133 -1.44 -2.78 9.84
N ALA A 134 -1.79 -2.36 11.07
CA ALA A 134 -2.22 -3.26 12.15
C ALA A 134 -3.53 -3.97 11.81
N THR A 135 -4.51 -3.23 11.29
CA THR A 135 -5.79 -3.80 10.86
C THR A 135 -5.60 -4.78 9.71
N GLY A 136 -4.82 -4.40 8.70
CA GLY A 136 -4.48 -5.27 7.57
C GLY A 136 -3.77 -6.54 8.02
N ALA A 137 -2.75 -6.44 8.87
CA ALA A 137 -2.03 -7.58 9.42
C ALA A 137 -2.97 -8.53 10.18
N THR A 138 -3.87 -7.97 10.99
CA THR A 138 -4.85 -8.74 11.77
C THR A 138 -5.82 -9.49 10.85
N VAL A 139 -6.37 -8.82 9.84
CA VAL A 139 -7.26 -9.45 8.85
C VAL A 139 -6.53 -10.57 8.10
N LEU A 140 -5.30 -10.29 7.63
CA LEU A 140 -4.51 -11.26 6.85
C LEU A 140 -4.12 -12.49 7.69
N ALA A 141 -3.71 -12.29 8.95
CA ALA A 141 -3.41 -13.39 9.86
C ALA A 141 -4.66 -14.24 10.19
N GLY A 142 -5.85 -13.61 10.19
CA GLY A 142 -7.14 -14.26 10.42
C GLY A 142 -7.78 -14.94 9.21
N MET A 143 -7.27 -14.74 7.98
CA MET A 143 -7.87 -15.32 6.75
C MET A 143 -8.10 -16.85 6.82
N PRO A 144 -7.15 -17.66 7.36
CA PRO A 144 -7.39 -19.09 7.53
C PRO A 144 -8.58 -19.35 8.44
N PHE A 145 -8.77 -18.61 9.52
CA PHE A 145 -9.92 -18.79 10.41
C PHE A 145 -11.23 -18.39 9.75
N TRP A 146 -11.29 -17.22 9.09
CA TRP A 146 -12.52 -16.72 8.47
C TRP A 146 -13.03 -17.61 7.34
N SER A 147 -12.12 -18.16 6.53
CA SER A 147 -12.51 -19.10 5.46
C SER A 147 -13.12 -20.40 5.99
N HIS A 148 -12.69 -20.88 7.15
CA HIS A 148 -13.27 -22.05 7.81
C HIS A 148 -14.60 -21.71 8.50
N ALA A 149 -14.68 -20.58 9.20
CA ALA A 149 -15.90 -20.11 9.85
C ALA A 149 -17.04 -19.88 8.84
N HIS A 150 -16.75 -19.24 7.71
CA HIS A 150 -17.73 -19.03 6.64
C HIS A 150 -18.29 -20.36 6.10
N ARG A 151 -17.41 -21.33 5.78
CA ARG A 151 -17.83 -22.66 5.31
C ARG A 151 -18.69 -23.41 6.31
N ALA A 152 -18.37 -23.32 7.61
CA ALA A 152 -19.15 -23.95 8.67
C ALA A 152 -20.55 -23.34 8.84
N LEU A 153 -20.70 -22.04 8.55
CA LEU A 153 -21.98 -21.34 8.61
C LEU A 153 -22.83 -21.57 7.35
N THR A 154 -22.22 -21.77 6.18
CA THR A 154 -22.94 -21.96 4.91
C THR A 154 -23.32 -23.41 4.60
N HIS A 155 -22.64 -24.41 5.17
CA HIS A 155 -22.93 -25.84 4.93
C HIS A 155 -23.88 -26.47 5.95
N ARG A 156 -24.79 -25.68 6.55
CA ARG A 156 -25.93 -26.24 7.30
C ARG A 156 -27.11 -26.52 6.35
N SER A 157 -27.02 -27.60 5.60
CA SER A 157 -28.15 -28.35 5.00
C SER A 157 -27.62 -29.61 4.32
#